data_AF-A0A6A1WQL1-F1
#
_entry.id   AF-A0A6A1WQL1-F1
#
_cell.length_a   1.000
_cell.length_b   1.000
_cell.length_c   1.000
_cell.angle_alpha   90.00
_cell.angle_beta   90.00
_cell.angle_gamma   90.00
#
_symmetry.space_group_name_H-M   'P 1'
#
loop_
_entity.id
_entity.type
_entity.pdbx_description
1 polymer ?
#
loop_
_entity_poly.entity_id
_entity_poly.type
_entity_poly.pdbx_seq_one_letter_code
_entity_poly.pdbx_strand_id
1 'polypeptide(L)'
;MILELLLLAGLLLLSVLLVPFFIPFRIKSKLPPGPMGLPIIGNFHQLGPLIHRSFHKLSLHYGPLVSLRLGSVPCVVVTSAEYAKEFLQNKELSFTSRGVTMAVTRIMKDSAGFAPYGPYWKFVRKLTMNELLGSRRTINSFYSLRAKEYHRLLRFLDKKSETGEVVNLSEALVNSTNTIISQMILGQSQEAGEVIRDITQILGQFNLADYIWFCKYLDLQGFGKRIEGIGRRFDAIAEKIIAEREELRKKKKNGEADCERERHQEKDFMDILLDFVHDENSDMKLTKVHLKSLLVIKESLTKFGQNFTVAPLRLDLWFCKYLDLQGFGKRIEGIGRRFDAIAEKIIAEREELRKKKKNGEADCERERHQEKDFMDILLDFVHDENSDMKLTKVHLKSLLVDFFTAGTDTKANTIEWAVAELINNPKVLKKVRQEIDSVVQNNRLVNESDIPNLPYIQAIMTEILRLHPAAPLIPRKCIKDCEIGNLVKTNALVFVNEWAMARDPKYWKNPVDFQLERFLPSDEDSGSIDVRGRHFHYLPFGYGRRMCPGVNLVMQEVPALLAALIQCFDFKVVGPLGKSMDGQDVVVDMQERSGITVPKAHALFCVPITRFRPLNAID
;
A
#
# COMPACT_ATOMS: atom_id res chain seq x y z
N MET A 1 31.80 1.39 56.50
CA MET A 1 31.01 2.54 57.01
C MET A 1 30.54 3.52 55.93
N ILE A 2 31.36 4.42 55.37
CA ILE A 2 30.86 5.45 54.42
C ILE A 2 30.30 4.84 53.13
N LEU A 3 30.99 3.85 52.56
CA LEU A 3 30.55 3.18 51.32
C LEU A 3 29.26 2.38 51.50
N GLU A 4 29.09 1.74 52.66
CA GLU A 4 27.88 0.99 53.02
C GLU A 4 26.68 1.92 53.24
N LEU A 5 26.90 3.08 53.85
CA LEU A 5 25.86 4.11 54.00
C LEU A 5 25.39 4.64 52.64
N LEU A 6 26.31 4.86 51.69
CA LEU A 6 25.97 5.30 50.34
C LEU A 6 25.20 4.23 49.56
N LEU A 7 25.54 2.96 49.73
CA LEU A 7 24.88 1.84 49.07
C LEU A 7 23.46 1.61 49.62
N LEU A 8 23.29 1.71 50.94
CA LEU A 8 21.98 1.67 51.61
C LEU A 8 21.12 2.88 51.23
N ALA A 9 21.69 4.08 51.19
CA ALA A 9 20.99 5.28 50.74
C ALA A 9 20.56 5.16 49.26
N GLY A 10 21.42 4.59 48.41
CA GLY A 10 21.10 4.31 47.00
C GLY A 10 19.97 3.29 46.84
N LEU A 11 19.98 2.20 47.62
CA LEU A 11 18.90 1.20 47.63
C LEU A 11 17.59 1.76 48.17
N LEU A 12 17.64 2.61 49.20
CA LEU A 12 16.47 3.31 49.73
C LEU A 12 15.90 4.29 48.70
N LEU A 13 16.75 5.08 48.04
CA LEU A 13 16.33 5.99 46.96
C LEU A 13 15.70 5.21 45.80
N LEU A 14 16.31 4.08 45.41
CA LEU A 14 15.77 3.19 44.38
C LEU A 14 14.42 2.60 44.80
N SER A 15 14.28 2.18 46.07
CA SER A 15 13.02 1.67 46.60
C SER A 15 11.93 2.73 46.61
N VAL A 16 12.22 3.97 47.04
CA VAL A 16 11.27 5.09 47.06
C VAL A 16 10.90 5.54 45.65
N LEU A 17 11.83 5.47 44.69
CA LEU A 17 11.54 5.67 43.27
C LEU A 17 10.69 4.55 42.66
N LEU A 18 10.76 3.33 43.22
CA LEU A 18 9.97 2.17 42.82
C LEU A 18 8.63 2.06 43.56
N VAL A 19 8.43 2.69 44.71
CA VAL A 19 7.15 2.69 45.46
C VAL A 19 5.94 3.17 44.61
N PRO A 20 6.05 4.22 43.77
CA PRO A 20 4.98 4.58 42.83
C PRO A 20 4.66 3.51 41.78
N PHE A 21 5.55 2.54 41.56
CA PHE A 21 5.35 1.42 40.63
C PHE A 21 4.47 0.31 41.23
N PHE A 22 4.42 0.19 42.56
CA PHE A 22 3.69 -0.87 43.27
C PHE A 22 2.37 -0.41 43.91
N ILE A 23 2.13 0.90 44.00
CA ILE A 23 0.84 1.44 44.46
C ILE A 23 -0.08 1.57 43.24
N PRO A 24 -1.12 0.72 43.09
CA PRO A 24 -2.11 0.93 42.04
C PRO A 24 -2.91 2.18 42.39
N PHE A 25 -2.54 3.32 41.79
CA PHE A 25 -3.38 4.51 41.80
C PHE A 25 -4.62 4.24 40.93
N ARG A 26 -5.60 3.53 41.50
CA ARG A 26 -6.98 3.51 41.00
C ARG A 26 -7.60 4.87 41.34
N ILE A 27 -7.17 5.90 40.61
CA ILE A 27 -8.01 7.09 40.46
C ILE A 27 -9.29 6.58 39.78
N LYS A 28 -10.48 6.91 40.32
CA LYS A 28 -11.75 6.79 39.59
C LYS A 28 -11.63 7.63 38.32
N SER A 29 -11.05 7.04 37.29
CA SER A 29 -10.74 7.74 36.07
C SER A 29 -11.99 7.68 35.19
N LYS A 30 -12.34 8.81 34.57
CA LYS A 30 -13.34 8.84 33.51
C LYS A 30 -12.92 8.03 32.28
N LEU A 31 -11.69 7.48 32.23
CA LEU A 31 -11.18 6.70 31.11
C LEU A 31 -11.91 5.36 30.99
N PRO A 32 -11.91 4.74 29.79
CA PRO A 32 -12.43 3.40 29.62
C PRO A 32 -11.70 2.37 30.51
N PRO A 33 -12.36 1.27 30.88
CA PRO A 33 -11.73 0.19 31.64
C PRO A 33 -10.55 -0.42 30.85
N GLY A 34 -9.56 -0.96 31.56
CA GLY A 34 -8.44 -1.62 30.91
C GLY A 34 -7.41 -2.18 31.88
N PRO A 35 -6.52 -3.06 31.40
CA PRO A 35 -5.45 -3.63 32.20
C PRO A 35 -4.42 -2.59 32.61
N MET A 36 -3.79 -2.78 33.76
CA MET A 36 -2.67 -1.94 34.17
C MET A 36 -1.47 -2.16 33.24
N GLY A 37 -0.94 -1.05 32.70
CA GLY A 37 0.29 -1.06 31.93
C GLY A 37 1.52 -0.97 32.83
N LEU A 38 2.59 -1.68 32.47
CA LEU A 38 3.89 -1.54 33.13
C LEU A 38 4.51 -0.18 32.80
N PRO A 39 5.36 0.39 33.65
CA PRO A 39 6.03 1.64 33.34
C PRO A 39 6.93 1.51 32.10
N ILE A 40 7.10 2.61 31.37
CA ILE A 40 7.86 2.72 30.11
C ILE A 40 7.22 1.97 28.93
N ILE A 41 6.95 0.68 29.06
CA ILE A 41 6.46 -0.18 27.97
C ILE A 41 4.92 -0.23 27.88
N GLY A 42 4.20 0.18 28.93
CA GLY A 42 2.75 0.11 28.98
C GLY A 42 2.25 -1.34 28.89
N ASN A 43 1.33 -1.59 27.97
CA ASN A 43 0.65 -2.87 27.77
C ASN A 43 1.29 -3.75 26.68
N PHE A 44 2.48 -3.41 26.15
CA PHE A 44 3.12 -4.24 25.10
C PHE A 44 3.32 -5.70 25.52
N HIS A 45 3.62 -5.95 26.79
CA HIS A 45 3.81 -7.30 27.34
C HIS A 45 2.53 -8.17 27.28
N GLN A 46 1.36 -7.58 27.04
CA GLN A 46 0.08 -8.27 26.94
C GLN A 46 -0.35 -8.48 25.48
N LEU A 47 0.42 -7.95 24.52
CA LEU A 47 0.11 -8.03 23.10
C LEU A 47 0.95 -9.13 22.46
N GLY A 48 0.29 -10.08 21.80
CA GLY A 48 0.93 -11.07 20.97
C GLY A 48 1.29 -10.53 19.58
N PRO A 49 1.88 -11.39 18.71
CA PRO A 49 2.25 -10.99 17.35
C PRO A 49 1.06 -10.56 16.49
N LEU A 50 -0.12 -11.14 16.75
CA LEU A 50 -1.39 -10.74 16.12
C LEU A 50 -2.12 -9.77 17.06
N ILE A 51 -1.91 -8.47 16.81
CA ILE A 51 -2.41 -7.39 17.69
C ILE A 51 -3.94 -7.34 17.73
N HIS A 52 -4.63 -7.57 16.61
CA HIS A 52 -6.09 -7.58 16.52
C HIS A 52 -6.72 -8.69 17.36
N ARG A 53 -6.13 -9.89 17.37
CA ARG A 53 -6.57 -11.00 18.23
C ARG A 53 -6.30 -10.70 19.70
N SER A 54 -5.17 -10.08 20.03
CA SER A 54 -4.84 -9.68 21.41
C SER A 54 -5.81 -8.64 21.95
N PHE A 55 -6.14 -7.63 21.12
CA PHE A 55 -7.16 -6.62 21.41
C PHE A 55 -8.54 -7.23 21.63
N HIS A 56 -8.93 -8.23 20.82
CA HIS A 56 -10.18 -8.94 21.03
C HIS A 56 -10.20 -9.73 22.35
N LYS A 57 -9.11 -10.44 22.70
CA LYS A 57 -9.01 -11.13 23.99
C LYS A 57 -9.16 -10.18 25.18
N LEU A 58 -8.58 -8.98 25.09
CA LEU A 58 -8.73 -7.95 26.12
C LEU A 58 -10.17 -7.42 26.17
N SER A 59 -10.83 -7.20 25.03
CA SER A 59 -12.21 -6.72 25.01
C SER A 59 -13.21 -7.72 25.60
N LEU A 60 -12.95 -9.02 25.47
CA LEU A 60 -13.78 -10.05 26.11
C LEU A 60 -13.76 -9.95 27.64
N HIS A 61 -12.68 -9.43 28.24
CA HIS A 61 -12.55 -9.31 29.69
C HIS A 61 -12.97 -7.93 30.22
N TYR A 62 -12.61 -6.84 29.52
CA TYR A 62 -12.83 -5.47 29.98
C TYR A 62 -14.06 -4.79 29.36
N GLY A 63 -14.68 -5.41 28.36
CA GLY A 63 -15.82 -4.88 27.63
C GLY A 63 -15.46 -4.28 26.26
N PRO A 64 -16.45 -3.72 25.54
CA PRO A 64 -16.31 -3.33 24.14
C PRO A 64 -15.40 -2.11 23.88
N LEU A 65 -15.11 -1.33 24.92
CA LEU A 65 -14.27 -0.13 24.89
C LEU A 65 -13.14 -0.28 25.94
N VAL A 66 -11.92 -0.51 25.48
CA VAL A 66 -10.76 -0.83 26.35
C VAL A 66 -9.70 0.26 26.25
N SER A 67 -9.20 0.74 27.39
CA SER A 67 -8.07 1.67 27.45
C SER A 67 -6.74 0.92 27.64
N LEU A 68 -5.75 1.27 26.83
CA LEU A 68 -4.39 0.72 26.84
C LEU A 68 -3.36 1.84 26.73
N ARG A 69 -2.10 1.51 27.01
CA ARG A 69 -0.94 2.36 26.78
C ARG A 69 0.08 1.60 25.94
N LEU A 70 0.40 2.11 24.76
CA LEU A 70 1.44 1.58 23.89
C LEU A 70 2.72 2.36 24.16
N GLY A 71 3.55 1.86 25.08
CA GLY A 71 4.67 2.61 25.63
C GLY A 71 4.18 3.88 26.36
N SER A 72 4.52 5.03 25.80
CA SER A 72 4.09 6.36 26.26
C SER A 72 2.80 6.86 25.60
N VAL A 73 2.32 6.19 24.54
CA VAL A 73 1.19 6.65 23.72
C VAL A 73 -0.14 6.09 24.28
N PRO A 74 -1.13 6.93 24.61
CA PRO A 74 -2.45 6.44 25.02
C PRO A 74 -3.17 5.77 23.85
N CYS A 75 -3.88 4.68 24.12
CA CYS A 75 -4.58 3.89 23.13
C CYS A 75 -5.97 3.48 23.64
N VAL A 76 -6.94 3.45 22.74
CA VAL A 76 -8.31 2.97 22.98
C VAL A 76 -8.66 1.96 21.90
N VAL A 77 -9.19 0.81 22.31
CA VAL A 77 -9.63 -0.26 21.43
C VAL A 77 -11.15 -0.32 21.46
N VAL A 78 -11.76 -0.36 20.29
CA VAL A 78 -13.21 -0.43 20.09
C VAL A 78 -13.55 -1.74 19.39
N THR A 79 -14.46 -2.53 19.94
CA THR A 79 -14.84 -3.86 19.40
C THR A 79 -16.35 -4.04 19.19
N SER A 80 -17.15 -2.99 19.40
CA SER A 80 -18.60 -2.99 19.18
C SER A 80 -19.01 -2.04 18.06
N ALA A 81 -19.98 -2.46 17.25
CA ALA A 81 -20.53 -1.68 16.14
C ALA A 81 -21.16 -0.35 16.60
N GLU A 82 -21.78 -0.33 17.80
CA GLU A 82 -22.40 0.88 18.35
C GLU A 82 -21.35 1.95 18.65
N TYR A 83 -20.26 1.56 19.31
CA TYR A 83 -19.14 2.47 19.53
C TYR A 83 -18.45 2.83 18.21
N ALA A 84 -18.24 1.88 17.29
CA ALA A 84 -17.67 2.19 15.97
C ALA A 84 -18.46 3.29 15.25
N LYS A 85 -19.80 3.27 15.34
CA LYS A 85 -20.68 4.33 14.84
C LYS A 85 -20.43 5.67 15.53
N GLU A 86 -20.34 5.68 16.86
CA GLU A 86 -20.04 6.91 17.60
C GLU A 86 -18.70 7.55 17.19
N PHE A 87 -17.63 6.74 17.10
CA PHE A 87 -16.29 7.23 16.75
C PHE A 87 -16.16 7.65 15.27
N LEU A 88 -16.71 6.85 14.35
CA LEU A 88 -16.47 7.02 12.91
C LEU A 88 -17.53 7.88 12.21
N GLN A 89 -18.74 8.01 12.77
CA GLN A 89 -19.83 8.80 12.20
C GLN A 89 -20.17 10.01 13.06
N ASN A 90 -20.63 9.81 14.30
CA ASN A 90 -21.22 10.88 15.11
C ASN A 90 -20.17 11.89 15.60
N LYS A 91 -18.99 11.41 16.00
CA LYS A 91 -17.87 12.23 16.48
C LYS A 91 -16.69 12.24 15.50
N GLU A 92 -16.93 11.96 14.23
CA GLU A 92 -15.90 11.76 13.20
C GLU A 92 -14.82 12.85 13.22
N LEU A 93 -15.21 14.13 13.33
CA LEU A 93 -14.29 15.28 13.29
C LEU A 93 -13.16 15.18 14.33
N SER A 94 -13.46 14.64 15.52
CA SER A 94 -12.48 14.41 16.59
C SER A 94 -11.49 13.28 16.27
N PHE A 95 -11.78 12.45 15.27
CA PHE A 95 -11.02 11.24 14.91
C PHE A 95 -10.66 11.21 13.41
N THR A 96 -10.52 12.38 12.77
CA THR A 96 -10.16 12.51 11.34
C THR A 96 -8.68 12.26 11.04
N SER A 97 -7.81 12.37 12.05
CA SER A 97 -6.37 12.15 11.94
C SER A 97 -5.98 10.68 12.14
N ARG A 98 -4.79 10.30 11.69
CA ARG A 98 -4.16 9.00 11.95
C ARG A 98 -2.92 9.16 12.83
N GLY A 99 -2.53 8.10 13.52
CA GLY A 99 -1.21 8.02 14.14
C GLY A 99 -0.14 8.01 13.06
N VAL A 100 0.89 8.84 13.18
CA VAL A 100 1.98 8.94 12.20
C VAL A 100 3.23 8.32 12.84
N THR A 101 3.73 7.25 12.24
CA THR A 101 5.00 6.61 12.63
C THR A 101 6.18 7.32 11.98
N MET A 102 7.40 7.03 12.43
CA MET A 102 8.63 7.54 11.82
C MET A 102 8.74 7.17 10.34
N ALA A 103 8.36 5.95 9.96
CA ALA A 103 8.35 5.51 8.57
C ALA A 103 7.40 6.36 7.72
N VAL A 104 6.16 6.55 8.18
CA VAL A 104 5.19 7.41 7.51
C VAL A 104 5.67 8.86 7.45
N THR A 105 6.23 9.39 8.53
CA THR A 105 6.72 10.78 8.58
C THR A 105 7.85 11.04 7.58
N ARG A 106 8.69 10.05 7.30
CA ARG A 106 9.85 10.20 6.42
C ARG A 106 9.54 9.87 4.96
N ILE A 107 8.64 8.93 4.69
CA ILE A 107 8.36 8.44 3.33
C ILE A 107 7.03 8.99 2.78
N MET A 108 6.02 9.13 3.64
CA MET A 108 4.61 9.31 3.24
C MET A 108 3.93 10.47 3.99
N LYS A 109 4.69 11.51 4.38
CA LYS A 109 4.17 12.60 5.22
C LYS A 109 2.96 13.30 4.59
N ASP A 110 3.06 13.55 3.29
CA ASP A 110 2.06 14.29 2.51
C ASP A 110 1.17 13.33 1.69
N SER A 111 1.05 12.08 2.14
CA SER A 111 0.18 11.07 1.52
C SER A 111 -1.31 11.36 1.69
N ALA A 112 -2.13 10.89 0.75
CA ALA A 112 -3.59 10.86 0.90
C ALA A 112 -4.03 10.01 2.11
N GLY A 113 -3.26 8.95 2.40
CA GLY A 113 -3.51 8.04 3.51
C GLY A 113 -3.31 8.66 4.90
N PHE A 114 -2.21 9.40 5.08
CA PHE A 114 -1.73 9.82 6.42
C PHE A 114 -1.64 11.34 6.64
N ALA A 115 -1.73 12.18 5.60
CA ALA A 115 -1.71 13.62 5.78
C ALA A 115 -2.81 14.08 6.76
N PRO A 116 -2.54 15.10 7.60
CA PRO A 116 -3.52 15.61 8.55
C PRO A 116 -4.74 16.19 7.83
N TYR A 117 -5.90 16.13 8.49
CA TYR A 117 -7.13 16.67 7.91
C TYR A 117 -7.03 18.19 7.74
N GLY A 118 -7.18 18.67 6.51
CA GLY A 118 -7.04 20.09 6.17
C GLY A 118 -7.37 20.33 4.69
N PRO A 119 -7.18 21.57 4.17
CA PRO A 119 -7.44 21.90 2.78
C PRO A 119 -6.70 20.98 1.80
N TYR A 120 -5.40 20.75 2.04
CA TYR A 120 -4.57 19.85 1.24
C TYR A 120 -5.14 18.43 1.16
N TRP A 121 -5.41 17.81 2.30
CA TRP A 121 -5.97 16.46 2.33
C TRP A 121 -7.32 16.36 1.62
N LYS A 122 -8.20 17.37 1.78
CA LYS A 122 -9.50 17.39 1.09
C LYS A 122 -9.35 17.43 -0.44
N PHE A 123 -8.41 18.25 -0.94
CA PHE A 123 -8.11 18.34 -2.36
C PHE A 123 -7.56 17.03 -2.91
N VAL A 124 -6.52 16.47 -2.29
CA VAL A 124 -5.91 15.21 -2.72
C VAL A 124 -6.92 14.06 -2.66
N ARG A 125 -7.76 14.05 -1.62
CA ARG A 125 -8.85 13.08 -1.48
C ARG A 125 -9.88 13.22 -2.61
N LYS A 126 -10.27 14.44 -2.96
CA LYS A 126 -11.20 14.73 -4.07
C LYS A 126 -10.59 14.33 -5.41
N LEU A 127 -9.33 14.68 -5.66
CA LEU A 127 -8.57 14.29 -6.85
C LEU A 127 -8.53 12.76 -7.00
N THR A 128 -8.15 12.07 -5.93
CA THR A 128 -8.09 10.59 -5.91
C THR A 128 -9.46 9.98 -6.19
N MET A 129 -10.51 10.46 -5.53
CA MET A 129 -11.85 9.90 -5.64
C MET A 129 -12.56 10.28 -6.94
N ASN A 130 -12.28 11.43 -7.54
CA ASN A 130 -13.03 11.87 -8.72
C ASN A 130 -12.31 11.52 -10.01
N GLU A 131 -11.00 11.77 -10.08
CA GLU A 131 -10.24 11.66 -11.32
C GLU A 131 -9.58 10.29 -11.47
N LEU A 132 -9.02 9.73 -10.38
CA LEU A 132 -8.24 8.50 -10.43
C LEU A 132 -9.09 7.23 -10.19
N LEU A 133 -9.80 7.16 -9.05
CA LEU A 133 -10.40 5.92 -8.54
C LEU A 133 -11.92 5.89 -8.43
N GLY A 134 -12.65 6.97 -8.70
CA GLY A 134 -14.12 6.97 -8.56
C GLY A 134 -14.91 7.35 -9.80
N SER A 135 -14.25 7.85 -10.86
CA SER A 135 -14.88 7.92 -12.18
C SER A 135 -14.96 6.49 -12.75
N ARG A 136 -16.20 5.96 -12.93
CA ARG A 136 -16.44 4.66 -13.59
C ARG A 136 -15.76 4.61 -14.96
N ARG A 137 -15.69 5.76 -15.64
CA ARG A 137 -14.98 5.93 -16.91
C ARG A 137 -13.47 5.66 -16.76
N THR A 138 -12.82 6.23 -15.75
CA THR A 138 -11.38 6.06 -15.52
C THR A 138 -11.06 4.62 -15.15
N ILE A 139 -11.83 3.99 -14.25
CA ILE A 139 -11.55 2.58 -13.90
C ILE A 139 -11.78 1.65 -15.09
N ASN A 140 -12.81 1.94 -15.89
CA ASN A 140 -13.13 1.16 -17.09
C ASN A 140 -12.13 1.36 -18.23
N SER A 141 -11.42 2.48 -18.35
CA SER A 141 -10.38 2.64 -19.37
C SER A 141 -9.28 1.59 -19.16
N PHE A 142 -8.86 1.39 -17.92
CA PHE A 142 -7.89 0.33 -17.56
C PHE A 142 -8.43 -1.11 -17.61
N TYR A 143 -9.66 -1.34 -18.09
CA TYR A 143 -10.21 -2.69 -18.24
C TYR A 143 -9.35 -3.56 -19.15
N SER A 144 -8.94 -3.04 -20.31
CA SER A 144 -8.14 -3.78 -21.30
C SER A 144 -6.80 -4.24 -20.71
N LEU A 145 -6.19 -3.38 -19.89
CA LEU A 145 -4.96 -3.64 -19.16
C LEU A 145 -5.13 -4.76 -18.12
N ARG A 146 -6.17 -4.68 -17.30
CA ARG A 146 -6.48 -5.72 -16.30
C ARG A 146 -6.78 -7.06 -16.96
N ALA A 147 -7.63 -7.06 -17.98
CA ALA A 147 -7.96 -8.25 -18.75
C ALA A 147 -6.70 -8.89 -19.33
N LYS A 148 -5.78 -8.12 -19.93
CA LYS A 148 -4.51 -8.63 -20.47
C LYS A 148 -3.65 -9.30 -19.39
N GLU A 149 -3.57 -8.72 -18.20
CA GLU A 149 -2.79 -9.30 -17.10
C GLU A 149 -3.47 -10.55 -16.51
N TYR A 150 -4.80 -10.61 -16.46
CA TYR A 150 -5.52 -11.85 -16.11
C TYR A 150 -5.14 -12.97 -17.10
N HIS A 151 -5.22 -12.71 -18.41
CA HIS A 151 -4.83 -13.70 -19.42
C HIS A 151 -3.38 -14.14 -19.28
N ARG A 152 -2.47 -13.23 -18.91
CA ARG A 152 -1.06 -13.54 -18.68
C ARG A 152 -0.89 -14.49 -17.50
N LEU A 153 -1.57 -14.22 -16.37
CA LEU A 153 -1.52 -15.08 -15.20
C LEU A 153 -2.13 -16.45 -15.50
N LEU A 154 -3.29 -16.51 -16.17
CA LEU A 154 -3.93 -17.76 -16.55
C LEU A 154 -3.03 -18.59 -17.49
N ARG A 155 -2.40 -17.98 -18.51
CA ARG A 155 -1.41 -18.65 -19.37
C ARG A 155 -0.21 -19.19 -18.59
N PHE A 156 0.27 -18.43 -17.61
CA PHE A 156 1.35 -18.88 -16.75
C PHE A 156 0.96 -20.13 -15.95
N LEU A 157 -0.25 -20.14 -15.36
CA LEU A 157 -0.76 -21.29 -14.63
C LEU A 157 -1.05 -22.50 -15.52
N ASP A 158 -1.56 -22.29 -16.74
CA ASP A 158 -1.83 -23.36 -17.71
C ASP A 158 -0.53 -24.06 -18.13
N LYS A 159 0.53 -23.31 -18.44
CA LYS A 159 1.86 -23.88 -18.72
C LYS A 159 2.40 -24.72 -17.56
N LYS A 160 2.18 -24.26 -16.32
CA LYS A 160 2.59 -25.00 -15.11
C LYS A 160 1.73 -26.22 -14.87
N SER A 161 0.46 -26.19 -15.28
CA SER A 161 -0.41 -27.36 -15.26
C SER A 161 0.05 -28.42 -16.26
N GLU A 162 0.52 -28.04 -17.44
CA GLU A 162 1.04 -29.00 -18.44
C GLU A 162 2.31 -29.70 -17.97
N THR A 163 3.19 -28.99 -17.26
CA THR A 163 4.41 -29.57 -16.70
C THR A 163 4.21 -30.25 -15.34
N GLY A 164 3.04 -30.09 -14.72
CA GLY A 164 2.74 -30.61 -13.38
C GLY A 164 3.59 -29.99 -12.26
N GLU A 165 4.11 -28.78 -12.49
CA GLU A 165 5.04 -28.11 -11.56
C GLU A 165 4.30 -27.43 -10.39
N VAL A 166 4.98 -27.41 -9.24
CA VAL A 166 4.51 -26.69 -8.06
C VAL A 166 4.70 -25.19 -8.27
N VAL A 167 3.63 -24.42 -8.02
CA VAL A 167 3.61 -22.96 -8.13
C VAL A 167 3.40 -22.34 -6.75
N ASN A 168 4.14 -21.27 -6.47
CA ASN A 168 3.86 -20.35 -5.38
C ASN A 168 2.73 -19.40 -5.82
N LEU A 169 1.48 -19.73 -5.48
CA LEU A 169 0.33 -18.95 -5.91
C LEU A 169 0.31 -17.56 -5.25
N SER A 170 0.77 -17.44 -4.01
CA SER A 170 0.86 -16.16 -3.29
C SER A 170 1.73 -15.16 -4.05
N GLU A 171 2.92 -15.60 -4.47
CA GLU A 171 3.85 -14.75 -5.22
C GLU A 171 3.33 -14.41 -6.62
N ALA A 172 2.69 -15.38 -7.30
CA ALA A 172 2.08 -15.13 -8.61
C ALA A 172 0.96 -14.06 -8.54
N LEU A 173 0.13 -14.11 -7.49
CA LEU A 173 -0.93 -13.12 -7.25
C LEU A 173 -0.37 -11.73 -6.91
N VAL A 174 0.66 -11.65 -6.05
CA VAL A 174 1.35 -10.38 -5.73
C VAL A 174 1.98 -9.79 -6.99
N ASN A 175 2.64 -10.60 -7.82
CA ASN A 175 3.27 -10.11 -9.05
C ASN A 175 2.24 -9.60 -10.06
N SER A 176 1.10 -10.29 -10.19
CA SER A 176 0.01 -9.89 -11.10
C SER A 176 -0.66 -8.58 -10.64
N THR A 177 -1.06 -8.49 -9.38
CA THR A 177 -1.66 -7.28 -8.82
C THR A 177 -0.70 -6.09 -8.82
N ASN A 178 0.59 -6.32 -8.54
CA ASN A 178 1.63 -5.30 -8.67
C ASN A 178 1.79 -4.83 -10.11
N THR A 179 1.73 -5.73 -11.09
CA THR A 179 1.81 -5.38 -12.51
C THR A 179 0.63 -4.52 -12.93
N ILE A 180 -0.60 -4.88 -12.52
CA ILE A 180 -1.81 -4.10 -12.79
C ILE A 180 -1.65 -2.68 -12.25
N ILE A 181 -1.33 -2.53 -10.96
CA ILE A 181 -1.23 -1.21 -10.36
C ILE A 181 -0.05 -0.40 -10.92
N SER A 182 1.08 -1.06 -11.23
CA SER A 182 2.24 -0.43 -11.87
C SER A 182 1.88 0.12 -13.24
N GLN A 183 1.14 -0.62 -14.05
CA GLN A 183 0.74 -0.14 -15.37
C GLN A 183 -0.34 0.96 -15.27
N MET A 184 -1.28 0.88 -14.33
CA MET A 184 -2.27 1.94 -14.10
C MET A 184 -1.63 3.26 -13.63
N ILE A 185 -0.58 3.18 -12.80
CA ILE A 185 0.13 4.35 -12.28
C ILE A 185 1.16 4.89 -13.27
N LEU A 186 2.01 4.01 -13.79
CA LEU A 186 3.26 4.36 -14.49
C LEU A 186 3.25 4.00 -15.98
N GLY A 187 2.25 3.27 -16.47
CA GLY A 187 2.25 2.71 -17.83
C GLY A 187 3.31 1.62 -18.09
N GLN A 188 4.12 1.23 -17.10
CA GLN A 188 5.21 0.24 -17.23
C GLN A 188 5.32 -0.67 -15.99
N SER A 189 5.86 -1.89 -16.14
CA SER A 189 5.56 -3.00 -15.21
C SER A 189 6.57 -3.36 -14.12
N GLN A 190 7.86 -2.99 -14.18
CA GLN A 190 8.87 -3.81 -13.47
C GLN A 190 9.80 -3.14 -12.44
N GLU A 191 10.14 -1.86 -12.52
CA GLU A 191 11.28 -1.35 -11.71
C GLU A 191 10.95 -1.05 -10.22
N ALA A 192 9.69 -0.95 -9.82
CA ALA A 192 9.33 -0.46 -8.48
C ALA A 192 8.99 -1.55 -7.44
N GLY A 193 8.70 -2.79 -7.86
CA GLY A 193 8.05 -3.81 -7.02
C GLY A 193 8.82 -4.19 -5.75
N GLU A 194 10.14 -4.40 -5.84
CA GLU A 194 10.96 -4.78 -4.69
C GLU A 194 11.00 -3.68 -3.62
N VAL A 195 11.17 -2.43 -4.05
CA VAL A 195 11.24 -1.28 -3.14
C VAL A 195 9.89 -1.05 -2.46
N ILE A 196 8.78 -1.25 -3.18
CA ILE A 196 7.42 -1.15 -2.61
C ILE A 196 7.20 -2.20 -1.52
N ARG A 197 7.68 -3.44 -1.74
CA ARG A 197 7.60 -4.50 -0.74
C ARG A 197 8.38 -4.14 0.52
N ASP A 198 9.60 -3.62 0.35
CA ASP A 198 10.44 -3.16 1.46
C ASP A 198 9.77 -2.01 2.25
N ILE A 199 9.14 -1.06 1.56
CA ILE A 199 8.35 0.02 2.18
C ILE A 199 7.19 -0.58 3.00
N THR A 200 6.40 -1.45 2.39
CA THR A 200 5.22 -2.07 3.04
C THR A 200 5.61 -2.86 4.28
N GLN A 201 6.73 -3.58 4.22
CA GLN A 201 7.26 -4.31 5.35
C GLN A 201 7.69 -3.37 6.49
N ILE A 202 8.37 -2.26 6.18
CA ILE A 202 8.77 -1.28 7.20
C ILE A 202 7.55 -0.61 7.84
N LEU A 203 6.53 -0.25 7.06
CA LEU A 203 5.34 0.40 7.58
C LEU A 203 4.62 -0.48 8.62
N GLY A 204 4.64 -1.80 8.45
CA GLY A 204 4.00 -2.75 9.37
C GLY A 204 4.87 -3.31 10.48
N GLN A 205 6.14 -2.92 10.54
CA GLN A 205 7.05 -3.36 11.59
C GLN A 205 6.92 -2.50 12.85
N PHE A 206 7.09 -3.15 14.01
CA PHE A 206 7.12 -2.46 15.30
C PHE A 206 8.45 -1.71 15.49
N ASN A 207 8.35 -0.41 15.79
CA ASN A 207 9.48 0.46 16.06
C ASN A 207 9.35 1.11 17.46
N LEU A 208 10.33 0.87 18.32
CA LEU A 208 10.36 1.39 19.70
C LEU A 208 10.33 2.92 19.75
N ALA A 209 10.98 3.58 18.79
CA ALA A 209 11.06 5.03 18.74
C ALA A 209 9.69 5.72 18.50
N ASP A 210 8.71 4.99 17.97
CA ASP A 210 7.34 5.49 17.77
C ASP A 210 6.52 5.51 19.07
N TYR A 211 6.88 4.67 20.04
CA TYR A 211 6.08 4.46 21.25
C TYR A 211 6.80 4.88 22.54
N ILE A 212 8.13 4.88 22.55
CA ILE A 212 8.95 5.22 23.72
C ILE A 212 9.70 6.53 23.47
N TRP A 213 9.30 7.59 24.18
CA TRP A 213 9.74 8.97 23.92
C TRP A 213 11.26 9.16 23.96
N PHE A 214 11.98 8.48 24.85
CA PHE A 214 13.44 8.61 24.95
C PHE A 214 14.19 7.81 23.88
N CYS A 215 13.55 6.80 23.26
CA CYS A 215 14.11 6.06 22.12
C CYS A 215 14.00 6.84 20.81
N LYS A 216 13.26 7.96 20.77
CA LYS A 216 13.03 8.74 19.54
C LYS A 216 14.33 9.21 18.85
N TYR A 217 15.38 9.43 19.64
CA TYR A 217 16.70 9.89 19.16
C TYR A 217 17.75 8.78 19.11
N LEU A 218 17.41 7.59 19.61
CA LEU A 218 18.30 6.44 19.69
C LEU A 218 17.79 5.43 18.65
N ASP A 219 18.44 5.34 17.49
CA ASP A 219 18.10 4.37 16.44
C ASP A 219 18.52 2.94 16.84
N LEU A 220 18.02 2.47 17.99
CA LEU A 220 18.42 1.22 18.66
C LEU A 220 18.18 -0.02 17.79
N GLN A 221 17.16 0.02 16.93
CA GLN A 221 16.80 -1.08 16.04
C GLN A 221 17.33 -0.88 14.60
N GLY A 222 18.06 0.22 14.32
CA GLY A 222 18.50 0.56 12.96
C GLY A 222 17.37 0.88 11.98
N PHE A 223 16.16 1.17 12.48
CA PHE A 223 15.00 1.51 11.66
C PHE A 223 15.21 2.80 10.89
N GLY A 224 15.81 3.81 11.52
CA GLY A 224 16.09 5.10 10.90
C GLY A 224 16.94 4.95 9.65
N LYS A 225 18.06 4.23 9.75
CA LYS A 225 18.95 3.95 8.61
C LYS A 225 18.26 3.14 7.51
N ARG A 226 17.44 2.13 7.87
CA ARG A 226 16.69 1.32 6.90
C ARG A 226 15.67 2.16 6.14
N ILE A 227 14.91 3.01 6.84
CA ILE A 227 13.95 3.96 6.26
C ILE A 227 14.65 4.90 5.28
N GLU A 228 15.80 5.48 5.66
CA GLU A 228 16.56 6.37 4.78
C GLU A 228 17.16 5.66 3.56
N GLY A 229 17.59 4.41 3.71
CA GLY A 229 18.06 3.59 2.59
C GLY A 229 16.96 3.31 1.57
N ILE A 230 15.79 2.86 2.05
CA ILE A 230 14.64 2.54 1.21
C ILE A 230 14.03 3.80 0.59
N GLY A 231 13.90 4.89 1.35
CA GLY A 231 13.43 6.18 0.86
C GLY A 231 14.28 6.68 -0.31
N ARG A 232 15.62 6.64 -0.19
CA ARG A 232 16.52 7.05 -1.29
C ARG A 232 16.36 6.21 -2.55
N ARG A 233 16.18 4.88 -2.41
CA ARG A 233 15.93 3.99 -3.56
C ARG A 233 14.62 4.35 -4.27
N PHE A 234 13.56 4.56 -3.49
CA PHE A 234 12.27 4.95 -4.04
C PHE A 234 12.33 6.33 -4.71
N ASP A 235 12.96 7.30 -4.07
CA ASP A 235 13.15 8.65 -4.62
C ASP A 235 13.84 8.62 -5.98
N ALA A 236 14.91 7.84 -6.12
CA ALA A 236 15.63 7.70 -7.39
C ALA A 236 14.76 7.10 -8.50
N ILE A 237 13.96 6.06 -8.19
CA ILE A 237 13.02 5.45 -9.14
C ILE A 237 11.94 6.45 -9.52
N ALA A 238 11.33 7.12 -8.54
CA ALA A 238 10.27 8.08 -8.78
C ALA A 238 10.75 9.31 -9.58
N GLU A 239 11.94 9.83 -9.30
CA GLU A 239 12.52 10.94 -10.07
C GLU A 239 12.81 10.57 -11.52
N LYS A 240 13.37 9.38 -11.75
CA LYS A 240 13.60 8.85 -13.10
C LYS A 240 12.29 8.78 -13.88
N ILE A 241 11.25 8.22 -13.28
CA ILE A 241 9.92 8.11 -13.89
C ILE A 241 9.33 9.49 -14.22
N ILE A 242 9.37 10.42 -13.26
CA ILE A 242 8.81 11.77 -13.45
C ILE A 242 9.56 12.48 -14.60
N ALA A 243 10.89 12.38 -14.64
CA ALA A 243 11.71 12.97 -15.69
C ALA A 243 11.40 12.37 -17.08
N GLU A 244 11.34 11.04 -17.19
CA GLU A 244 10.98 10.35 -18.43
C GLU A 244 9.61 10.83 -18.98
N ARG A 245 8.63 11.05 -18.09
CA ARG A 245 7.29 11.52 -18.47
C ARG A 245 7.25 12.98 -18.88
N GLU A 246 7.98 13.85 -18.17
CA GLU A 246 8.14 15.25 -18.55
C GLU A 246 8.80 15.38 -19.94
N GLU A 247 9.78 14.54 -20.26
CA GLU A 247 10.42 14.50 -21.58
C GLU A 247 9.48 14.03 -22.69
N LEU A 248 8.71 12.97 -22.46
CA LEU A 248 7.72 12.47 -23.43
C LEU A 248 6.66 13.53 -23.75
N ARG A 249 6.22 14.30 -22.75
CA ARG A 249 5.28 15.41 -22.95
C ARG A 249 5.87 16.54 -23.78
N LYS A 250 7.14 16.91 -23.53
CA LYS A 250 7.84 17.91 -24.35
C LYS A 250 7.94 17.47 -25.81
N LYS A 251 8.23 16.19 -26.06
CA LYS A 251 8.26 15.63 -27.41
C LYS A 251 6.89 15.65 -28.09
N LYS A 252 5.81 15.31 -27.37
CA LYS A 252 4.44 15.41 -27.90
C LYS A 252 4.06 16.84 -28.29
N LYS A 253 4.35 17.82 -27.43
CA LYS A 253 4.09 19.24 -27.75
C LYS A 253 4.90 19.73 -28.95
N ASN A 254 6.15 19.29 -29.09
CA ASN A 254 6.98 19.66 -30.24
C ASN A 254 6.51 18.97 -31.53
N GLY A 255 6.10 17.70 -31.46
CA GLY A 255 5.54 16.96 -32.60
C GLY A 255 4.15 17.44 -33.02
N GLU A 256 3.31 17.86 -32.08
CA GLU A 256 2.03 18.53 -32.38
C GLU A 256 2.25 19.90 -33.03
N ALA A 257 3.25 20.67 -32.58
CA ALA A 257 3.64 21.93 -33.22
C ALA A 257 4.22 21.73 -34.63
N ASP A 258 4.94 20.64 -34.89
CA ASP A 258 5.43 20.30 -36.23
C ASP A 258 4.29 19.79 -37.13
N CYS A 259 3.34 18.98 -36.63
CA CYS A 259 2.15 18.57 -37.39
C CYS A 259 1.14 19.72 -37.62
N GLU A 260 1.04 20.70 -36.72
CA GLU A 260 0.26 21.93 -36.96
C GLU A 260 0.95 22.85 -37.97
N ARG A 261 2.28 22.89 -38.01
CA ARG A 261 3.04 23.55 -39.08
C ARG A 261 2.84 22.86 -40.42
N GLU A 262 2.87 21.53 -40.47
CA GLU A 262 2.59 20.75 -41.69
C GLU A 262 1.14 20.94 -42.19
N ARG A 263 0.16 21.11 -41.28
CA ARG A 263 -1.24 21.41 -41.66
C ARG A 263 -1.43 22.86 -42.14
N HIS A 264 -0.51 23.76 -41.80
CA HIS A 264 -0.45 25.14 -42.30
C HIS A 264 0.62 25.37 -43.39
N GLN A 265 1.31 24.31 -43.84
CA GLN A 265 2.26 24.30 -44.95
C GLN A 265 1.65 23.63 -46.20
N GLU A 266 0.54 24.18 -46.67
CA GLU A 266 0.48 24.53 -48.10
C GLU A 266 0.85 26.01 -48.19
N LYS A 267 2.14 26.28 -48.02
CA LYS A 267 2.76 27.58 -48.32
C LYS A 267 3.95 27.34 -49.23
N ASP A 268 3.91 28.13 -50.28
CA ASP A 268 4.48 27.91 -51.59
C ASP A 268 6.00 28.03 -51.58
N PHE A 269 6.66 27.39 -52.56
CA PHE A 269 8.11 27.37 -52.76
C PHE A 269 8.72 28.79 -52.93
N MET A 270 7.87 29.80 -53.09
CA MET A 270 8.17 31.23 -53.14
C MET A 270 8.43 31.89 -51.77
N ASP A 271 7.89 31.37 -50.66
CA ASP A 271 8.15 31.90 -49.31
C ASP A 271 9.58 31.52 -48.83
N ILE A 272 10.09 30.38 -49.29
CA ILE A 272 11.45 29.88 -49.02
C ILE A 272 12.52 30.73 -49.76
N LEU A 273 12.15 31.35 -50.89
CA LEU A 273 13.05 32.23 -51.64
C LEU A 273 13.04 33.68 -51.14
N LEU A 274 11.98 34.12 -50.46
CA LEU A 274 11.88 35.47 -49.88
C LEU A 274 12.64 35.60 -48.55
N ASP A 275 12.77 34.52 -47.77
CA ASP A 275 13.57 34.51 -46.52
C ASP A 275 15.10 34.54 -46.77
N PHE A 276 15.56 34.24 -47.99
CA PHE A 276 16.97 34.35 -48.37
C PHE A 276 17.37 35.72 -48.96
N VAL A 277 16.38 36.56 -49.33
CA VAL A 277 16.60 37.86 -49.99
C VAL A 277 16.40 39.04 -49.02
N HIS A 278 15.89 38.79 -47.81
CA HIS A 278 15.80 39.79 -46.75
C HIS A 278 16.48 39.30 -45.46
N ASP A 279 17.80 39.42 -45.35
CA ASP A 279 18.40 40.58 -44.67
C ASP A 279 19.93 40.41 -44.48
N GLU A 280 20.73 40.98 -45.39
CA GLU A 280 22.12 41.38 -45.16
C GLU A 280 22.14 42.85 -44.69
N ASN A 281 22.06 43.09 -43.38
CA ASN A 281 22.86 44.07 -42.62
C ASN A 281 22.24 44.40 -41.25
N SER A 282 22.80 43.83 -40.19
CA SER A 282 23.32 44.65 -39.09
C SER A 282 24.33 43.85 -38.26
N ASP A 283 25.56 44.36 -38.24
CA ASP A 283 26.61 43.95 -37.34
C ASP A 283 26.17 44.09 -35.87
N MET A 284 26.09 42.97 -35.14
CA MET A 284 26.53 42.95 -33.75
C MET A 284 27.02 41.55 -33.34
N LYS A 285 28.34 41.34 -33.49
CA LYS A 285 29.07 40.25 -32.82
C LYS A 285 28.85 40.33 -31.31
N LEU A 286 28.11 39.37 -30.75
CA LEU A 286 28.13 39.12 -29.32
C LEU A 286 29.25 38.12 -28.99
N THR A 287 30.43 38.68 -28.74
CA THR A 287 31.70 38.01 -28.44
C THR A 287 31.66 37.28 -27.09
N LYS A 288 32.63 36.37 -26.90
CA LYS A 288 33.01 35.50 -25.74
C LYS A 288 32.94 36.05 -24.29
N VAL A 289 32.35 37.22 -24.04
CA VAL A 289 32.26 37.86 -22.72
C VAL A 289 31.01 37.43 -21.93
N HIS A 290 29.94 36.94 -22.59
CA HIS A 290 28.76 36.39 -21.90
C HIS A 290 28.96 34.96 -21.34
N LEU A 291 30.04 34.28 -21.71
CA LEU A 291 30.43 32.99 -21.14
C LEU A 291 31.26 33.11 -19.85
N LYS A 292 31.71 34.33 -19.49
CA LYS A 292 32.45 34.59 -18.25
C LYS A 292 31.57 34.95 -17.05
N SER A 293 30.32 35.36 -17.24
CA SER A 293 29.38 35.63 -16.13
C SER A 293 28.76 34.36 -15.52
N LEU A 294 28.73 33.24 -16.26
CA LEU A 294 28.24 31.95 -15.79
C LEU A 294 29.29 31.11 -15.04
N LEU A 295 30.58 31.50 -15.09
CA LEU A 295 31.66 30.83 -14.37
C LEU A 295 31.98 31.44 -13.00
N VAL A 296 31.48 32.65 -12.70
CA VAL A 296 31.71 33.33 -11.41
C VAL A 296 30.75 32.86 -10.29
N ILE A 297 29.68 32.14 -10.62
CA ILE A 297 28.71 31.66 -9.61
C ILE A 297 29.16 30.33 -8.95
N LYS A 298 30.15 29.63 -9.54
CA LYS A 298 30.65 28.35 -8.99
C LYS A 298 31.73 28.52 -7.90
N GLU A 299 32.42 29.66 -7.85
CA GLU A 299 33.46 29.96 -6.84
C GLU A 299 32.96 30.71 -5.60
N SER A 300 31.75 31.30 -5.62
CA SER A 300 31.16 31.95 -4.44
C SER A 300 30.42 30.99 -3.50
N LEU A 301 29.99 29.81 -3.97
CA LEU A 301 29.27 28.84 -3.12
C LEU A 301 30.19 27.90 -2.33
N THR A 302 31.50 27.91 -2.60
CA THR A 302 32.49 27.14 -1.84
C THR A 302 33.09 27.90 -0.66
N LYS A 303 32.85 29.22 -0.53
CA LYS A 303 33.33 30.05 0.59
C LYS A 303 32.28 30.41 1.64
N PHE A 304 31.00 30.04 1.46
CA PHE A 304 29.95 30.31 2.46
C PHE A 304 29.77 29.20 3.51
N GLY A 305 30.48 28.08 3.39
CA GLY A 305 30.44 26.94 4.32
C GLY A 305 31.50 26.96 5.44
N GLN A 306 32.35 27.98 5.50
CA GLN A 306 33.36 28.15 6.54
C GLN A 306 33.24 29.53 7.15
N ASN A 307 32.35 29.68 8.14
CA ASN A 307 32.45 30.60 9.28
C ASN A 307 31.10 30.69 9.99
N PHE A 308 30.77 29.68 10.79
CA PHE A 308 30.03 29.88 12.04
C PHE A 308 30.51 28.82 13.03
N THR A 309 31.60 29.15 13.71
CA THR A 309 32.07 28.50 14.92
C THR A 309 31.38 29.13 16.12
N VAL A 310 30.52 28.38 16.81
CA VAL A 310 30.33 28.52 18.26
C VAL A 310 30.41 27.12 18.87
N ALA A 311 31.14 27.05 19.98
CA ALA A 311 31.79 25.93 20.68
C ALA A 311 31.00 24.61 20.95
N PRO A 312 31.71 23.52 21.31
CA PRO A 312 31.24 22.14 21.25
C PRO A 312 30.83 21.56 22.62
N LEU A 313 29.80 20.71 22.64
CA LEU A 313 29.61 19.66 23.65
C LEU A 313 29.33 18.34 22.92
N ARG A 314 30.40 17.79 22.32
CA ARG A 314 30.41 16.44 21.77
C ARG A 314 31.12 15.56 22.80
N LEU A 315 30.35 14.85 23.63
CA LEU A 315 30.89 13.68 24.31
C LEU A 315 31.12 12.61 23.23
N ASP A 316 32.38 12.50 22.79
CA ASP A 316 32.85 11.42 21.95
C ASP A 316 32.80 10.10 22.74
N LEU A 317 31.70 9.39 22.62
CA LEU A 317 31.57 8.00 23.06
C LEU A 317 32.25 7.08 22.03
N TRP A 318 33.59 7.05 22.07
CA TRP A 318 34.47 6.15 21.32
C TRP A 318 34.14 4.65 21.50
N PHE A 319 33.35 4.30 22.53
CA PHE A 319 32.92 2.92 22.82
C PHE A 319 31.90 2.34 21.83
N CYS A 320 31.16 3.16 21.07
CA CYS A 320 30.13 2.68 20.13
C CYS A 320 30.70 2.01 18.87
N LYS A 321 32.02 2.06 18.66
CA LYS A 321 32.68 1.35 17.55
C LYS A 321 32.98 -0.12 17.87
N TYR A 322 32.82 -0.54 19.13
CA TYR A 322 33.21 -1.87 19.61
C TYR A 322 32.04 -2.86 19.82
N LEU A 323 30.81 -2.47 19.48
CA LEU A 323 29.63 -3.36 19.51
C LEU A 323 29.15 -3.67 18.08
N ASP A 324 30.03 -4.21 17.23
CA ASP A 324 29.62 -4.96 16.03
C ASP A 324 29.38 -6.43 16.43
N LEU A 325 28.31 -6.67 17.19
CA LEU A 325 27.96 -8.00 17.72
C LEU A 325 27.44 -8.97 16.64
N GLN A 326 27.37 -8.60 15.36
CA GLN A 326 26.86 -9.47 14.28
C GLN A 326 27.65 -9.41 12.95
N GLY A 327 28.79 -8.71 12.87
CA GLY A 327 29.69 -8.77 11.71
C GLY A 327 29.08 -8.20 10.42
N PHE A 328 28.34 -7.10 10.51
CA PHE A 328 27.60 -6.53 9.36
C PHE A 328 28.50 -5.86 8.32
N GLY A 329 29.73 -5.47 8.68
CA GLY A 329 30.65 -4.76 7.78
C GLY A 329 30.99 -5.53 6.49
N LYS A 330 31.25 -6.84 6.58
CA LYS A 330 31.65 -7.68 5.43
C LYS A 330 30.47 -8.07 4.51
N ARG A 331 29.22 -7.98 4.98
CA ARG A 331 28.02 -8.33 4.21
C ARG A 331 27.56 -7.21 3.26
N ILE A 332 27.84 -5.95 3.61
CA ILE A 332 27.48 -4.77 2.81
C ILE A 332 28.32 -4.69 1.52
N GLU A 333 29.59 -5.11 1.57
CA GLU A 333 30.49 -5.15 0.40
C GLU A 333 30.14 -6.26 -0.62
N GLY A 334 29.52 -7.36 -0.18
CA GLY A 334 29.05 -8.42 -1.07
C GLY A 334 27.78 -8.04 -1.83
N ILE A 335 26.97 -7.14 -1.27
CA ILE A 335 25.74 -6.64 -1.87
C ILE A 335 26.06 -5.61 -2.96
N GLY A 336 27.03 -4.71 -2.73
CA GLY A 336 27.48 -3.73 -3.73
C GLY A 336 27.95 -4.35 -5.05
N ARG A 337 28.69 -5.47 -5.00
CA ARG A 337 29.15 -6.18 -6.21
C ARG A 337 28.04 -6.83 -7.03
N ARG A 338 26.94 -7.22 -6.38
CA ARG A 338 25.74 -7.72 -7.09
C ARG A 338 24.94 -6.57 -7.73
N PHE A 339 25.03 -5.36 -7.19
CA PHE A 339 24.41 -4.15 -7.74
C PHE A 339 25.06 -3.69 -9.05
N ASP A 340 26.39 -3.68 -9.12
CA ASP A 340 27.09 -3.27 -10.36
C ASP A 340 26.76 -4.24 -11.50
N ALA A 341 26.73 -5.56 -11.23
CA ALA A 341 26.39 -6.58 -12.22
C ALA A 341 24.94 -6.49 -12.75
N ILE A 342 23.97 -6.13 -11.89
CA ILE A 342 22.57 -5.97 -12.29
C ILE A 342 22.37 -4.65 -13.06
N ALA A 343 23.01 -3.56 -12.60
CA ALA A 343 22.94 -2.27 -13.27
C ALA A 343 23.58 -2.32 -14.67
N GLU A 344 24.75 -2.95 -14.82
CA GLU A 344 25.40 -3.14 -16.11
C GLU A 344 24.57 -4.01 -17.06
N LYS A 345 23.93 -5.07 -16.55
CA LYS A 345 23.04 -5.93 -17.35
C LYS A 345 21.82 -5.18 -17.88
N ILE A 346 21.23 -4.31 -17.06
CA ILE A 346 20.08 -3.46 -17.44
C ILE A 346 20.49 -2.38 -18.46
N ILE A 347 21.68 -1.79 -18.30
CA ILE A 347 22.21 -0.80 -19.24
C ILE A 347 22.49 -1.46 -20.60
N ALA A 348 23.10 -2.65 -20.61
CA ALA A 348 23.39 -3.40 -21.83
C ALA A 348 22.11 -3.82 -22.60
N GLU A 349 21.09 -4.34 -21.92
CA GLU A 349 19.79 -4.68 -22.55
C GLU A 349 19.11 -3.45 -23.16
N ARG A 350 19.20 -2.28 -22.51
CA ARG A 350 18.61 -1.03 -23.01
C ARG A 350 19.38 -0.42 -24.19
N GLU A 351 20.69 -0.60 -24.25
CA GLU A 351 21.49 -0.21 -25.43
C GLU A 351 21.20 -1.08 -26.65
N GLU A 352 20.96 -2.38 -26.46
CA GLU A 352 20.50 -3.25 -27.54
C GLU A 352 19.11 -2.89 -28.05
N LEU A 353 18.16 -2.59 -27.14
CA LEU A 353 16.81 -2.13 -27.52
C LEU A 353 16.84 -0.78 -28.26
N ARG A 354 17.76 0.12 -27.90
CA ARG A 354 17.99 1.39 -28.63
C ARG A 354 18.60 1.17 -30.01
N LYS A 355 19.51 0.21 -30.18
CA LYS A 355 20.05 -0.17 -31.49
C LYS A 355 18.99 -0.81 -32.38
N LYS A 356 18.12 -1.66 -31.83
CA LYS A 356 16.98 -2.25 -32.57
C LYS A 356 15.94 -1.21 -32.99
N LYS A 357 15.68 -0.19 -32.15
CA LYS A 357 14.79 0.95 -32.50
C LYS A 357 15.38 1.94 -33.51
N LYS A 358 16.70 1.99 -33.70
CA LYS A 358 17.34 2.83 -34.74
C LYS A 358 17.38 2.18 -36.12
N ASN A 359 17.20 0.85 -36.20
CA ASN A 359 17.28 0.08 -37.45
C ASN A 359 15.91 -0.38 -37.99
N GLY A 360 14.80 -0.01 -37.36
CA GLY A 360 13.46 -0.28 -37.85
C GLY A 360 12.62 0.98 -37.78
N GLU A 361 12.06 1.40 -38.91
CA GLU A 361 10.99 2.41 -38.99
C GLU A 361 9.92 2.08 -37.96
N ALA A 362 9.72 2.98 -37.00
CA ALA A 362 8.71 2.79 -35.96
C ALA A 362 7.36 3.28 -36.48
N ASP A 363 6.39 2.35 -36.52
CA ASP A 363 4.95 2.56 -36.64
C ASP A 363 4.46 3.86 -35.96
N CYS A 364 4.27 4.93 -36.74
CA CYS A 364 3.62 6.18 -36.30
C CYS A 364 2.14 6.01 -35.90
N GLU A 365 1.56 4.82 -36.06
CA GLU A 365 0.15 4.55 -35.75
C GLU A 365 -0.10 4.07 -34.31
N ARG A 366 0.90 3.51 -33.60
CA ARG A 366 0.68 2.99 -32.22
C ARG A 366 0.62 4.06 -31.13
N GLU A 367 1.12 5.27 -31.39
CA GLU A 367 1.24 6.32 -30.36
C GLU A 367 0.02 7.23 -30.25
N ARG A 368 -0.92 7.17 -31.20
CA ARG A 368 -2.09 8.06 -31.26
C ARG A 368 -3.25 7.65 -30.32
N HIS A 369 -3.21 6.45 -29.75
CA HIS A 369 -4.26 5.89 -28.87
C HIS A 369 -3.71 5.30 -27.55
N GLN A 370 -2.69 5.90 -26.95
CA GLN A 370 -2.30 5.52 -25.59
C GLN A 370 -3.20 6.24 -24.57
N GLU A 371 -4.08 5.48 -23.89
CA GLU A 371 -4.92 6.01 -22.81
C GLU A 371 -4.06 6.66 -21.71
N LYS A 372 -4.51 7.79 -21.16
CA LYS A 372 -3.83 8.51 -20.08
C LYS A 372 -3.74 7.63 -18.83
N ASP A 373 -2.54 7.44 -18.29
CA ASP A 373 -2.34 6.80 -16.99
C ASP A 373 -2.49 7.79 -15.81
N PHE A 374 -2.43 7.29 -14.57
CA PHE A 374 -2.58 8.17 -13.40
C PHE A 374 -1.47 9.21 -13.30
N MET A 375 -0.24 8.87 -13.71
CA MET A 375 0.85 9.85 -13.73
C MET A 375 0.52 10.98 -14.70
N ASP A 376 -0.03 10.67 -15.87
CA ASP A 376 -0.44 11.68 -16.82
C ASP A 376 -1.55 12.58 -16.27
N ILE A 377 -2.55 12.00 -15.62
CA ILE A 377 -3.61 12.78 -14.96
C ILE A 377 -3.03 13.69 -13.88
N LEU A 378 -2.15 13.15 -13.02
CA LEU A 378 -1.54 13.91 -11.92
C LEU A 378 -0.65 15.05 -12.41
N LEU A 379 0.13 14.84 -13.48
CA LEU A 379 0.98 15.87 -14.06
C LEU A 379 0.15 16.99 -14.70
N ASP A 380 -1.05 16.70 -15.22
CA ASP A 380 -1.95 17.74 -15.73
C ASP A 380 -2.34 18.72 -14.61
N PHE A 381 -2.62 18.22 -13.40
CA PHE A 381 -2.89 19.06 -12.22
C PHE A 381 -1.65 19.78 -11.66
N VAL A 382 -0.45 19.26 -11.90
CA VAL A 382 0.81 19.94 -11.49
C VAL A 382 1.09 21.15 -12.36
N HIS A 383 0.75 21.07 -13.64
CA HIS A 383 0.98 22.12 -14.62
C HIS A 383 -0.23 23.04 -14.85
N ASP A 384 -1.36 22.79 -14.18
CA ASP A 384 -2.53 23.67 -14.23
C ASP A 384 -2.27 24.96 -13.44
N GLU A 385 -2.07 26.06 -14.17
CA GLU A 385 -1.82 27.39 -13.59
C GLU A 385 -3.06 27.98 -12.90
N ASN A 386 -4.25 27.50 -13.24
CA ASN A 386 -5.53 27.97 -12.70
C ASN A 386 -6.00 27.17 -11.47
N SER A 387 -5.22 26.18 -11.02
CA SER A 387 -5.57 25.38 -9.86
C SER A 387 -5.38 26.16 -8.55
N ASP A 388 -6.43 26.20 -7.71
CA ASP A 388 -6.39 26.80 -6.37
C ASP A 388 -5.31 26.19 -5.47
N MET A 389 -4.84 24.96 -5.76
CA MET A 389 -3.78 24.31 -5.00
C MET A 389 -2.80 23.54 -5.87
N LYS A 390 -1.56 24.02 -5.90
CA LYS A 390 -0.49 23.44 -6.70
C LYS A 390 0.07 22.16 -6.07
N LEU A 391 0.07 21.07 -6.85
CA LEU A 391 0.78 19.85 -6.49
C LEU A 391 2.29 20.03 -6.71
N THR A 392 3.10 19.45 -5.83
CA THR A 392 4.56 19.45 -5.95
C THR A 392 5.06 18.06 -6.29
N LYS A 393 6.32 17.94 -6.74
CA LYS A 393 6.95 16.63 -6.97
C LYS A 393 6.97 15.76 -5.71
N VAL A 394 7.06 16.35 -4.52
CA VAL A 394 6.99 15.64 -3.23
C VAL A 394 5.60 15.04 -2.99
N HIS A 395 4.55 15.78 -3.34
CA HIS A 395 3.17 15.27 -3.29
C HIS A 395 2.96 14.11 -4.27
N LEU A 396 3.49 14.21 -5.50
CA LEU A 396 3.43 13.12 -6.47
C LEU A 396 4.10 11.86 -5.93
N LYS A 397 5.36 11.96 -5.47
CA LYS A 397 6.11 10.83 -4.90
C LYS A 397 5.33 10.16 -3.76
N SER A 398 4.73 10.94 -2.86
CA SER A 398 3.92 10.42 -1.75
C SER A 398 2.69 9.67 -2.23
N LEU A 399 2.01 10.16 -3.27
CA LEU A 399 0.84 9.51 -3.87
C LEU A 399 1.20 8.21 -4.58
N LEU A 400 2.36 8.15 -5.25
CA LEU A 400 2.82 6.90 -5.87
C LEU A 400 2.99 5.81 -4.81
N VAL A 401 3.67 6.12 -3.70
CA VAL A 401 3.82 5.16 -2.59
C VAL A 401 2.47 4.70 -2.07
N ASP A 402 1.51 5.62 -1.89
CA ASP A 402 0.15 5.29 -1.44
C ASP A 402 -0.51 4.24 -2.35
N PHE A 403 -0.57 4.49 -3.65
CA PHE A 403 -1.28 3.60 -4.57
C PHE A 403 -0.59 2.25 -4.69
N PHE A 404 0.75 2.23 -4.73
CA PHE A 404 1.51 0.99 -4.80
C PHE A 404 1.35 0.11 -3.56
N THR A 405 1.54 0.69 -2.37
CA THR A 405 1.46 -0.06 -1.12
C THR A 405 0.01 -0.50 -0.82
N ALA A 406 -0.98 0.34 -1.10
CA ALA A 406 -2.38 0.00 -0.86
C ALA A 406 -2.96 -0.96 -1.91
N GLY A 407 -2.53 -0.83 -3.17
CA GLY A 407 -3.11 -1.54 -4.31
C GLY A 407 -2.58 -2.94 -4.54
N THR A 408 -1.38 -3.30 -4.05
CA THR A 408 -0.79 -4.63 -4.34
C THR A 408 -1.24 -5.68 -3.33
N ASP A 409 -0.73 -5.64 -2.10
CA ASP A 409 -0.87 -6.74 -1.13
C ASP A 409 -2.33 -7.00 -0.73
N THR A 410 -3.16 -5.95 -0.64
CA THR A 410 -4.55 -6.09 -0.19
C THR A 410 -5.39 -6.93 -1.16
N LYS A 411 -5.23 -6.72 -2.47
CA LYS A 411 -5.91 -7.51 -3.50
C LYS A 411 -5.38 -8.93 -3.56
N ALA A 412 -4.06 -9.11 -3.57
CA ALA A 412 -3.43 -10.42 -3.64
C ALA A 412 -3.85 -11.31 -2.46
N ASN A 413 -3.78 -10.78 -1.23
CA ASN A 413 -4.19 -11.51 -0.03
C ASN A 413 -5.68 -11.88 -0.07
N THR A 414 -6.55 -10.99 -0.58
CA THR A 414 -7.99 -11.25 -0.67
C THR A 414 -8.27 -12.43 -1.62
N ILE A 415 -7.62 -12.45 -2.79
CA ILE A 415 -7.75 -13.57 -3.74
C ILE A 415 -7.19 -14.86 -3.14
N GLU A 416 -6.03 -14.78 -2.49
CA GLU A 416 -5.38 -15.93 -1.86
C GLU A 416 -6.25 -16.56 -0.76
N TRP A 417 -6.82 -15.75 0.12
CA TRP A 417 -7.76 -16.22 1.15
C TRP A 417 -9.02 -16.85 0.52
N ALA A 418 -9.55 -16.25 -0.55
CA ALA A 418 -10.69 -16.81 -1.27
C ALA A 418 -10.39 -18.19 -1.86
N VAL A 419 -9.24 -18.33 -2.54
CA VAL A 419 -8.81 -19.63 -3.08
C VAL A 419 -8.59 -20.65 -1.96
N ALA A 420 -7.95 -20.26 -0.85
CA ALA A 420 -7.73 -21.14 0.29
C ALA A 420 -9.03 -21.63 0.94
N GLU A 421 -10.00 -20.75 1.16
CA GLU A 421 -11.32 -21.13 1.69
C GLU A 421 -12.07 -22.06 0.73
N LEU A 422 -12.03 -21.79 -0.57
CA LEU A 422 -12.70 -22.64 -1.56
C LEU A 422 -12.08 -24.05 -1.66
N ILE A 423 -10.76 -24.17 -1.53
CA ILE A 423 -10.07 -25.47 -1.46
C ILE A 423 -10.56 -26.26 -0.24
N ASN A 424 -10.64 -25.62 0.92
CA ASN A 424 -11.13 -26.24 2.16
C ASN A 424 -12.65 -26.50 2.14
N ASN A 425 -13.40 -25.92 1.20
CA ASN A 425 -14.85 -26.03 1.08
C ASN A 425 -15.29 -26.50 -0.32
N PRO A 426 -14.99 -27.76 -0.72
CA PRO A 426 -15.22 -28.26 -2.08
C PRO A 426 -16.69 -28.26 -2.52
N LYS A 427 -17.64 -28.39 -1.56
CA LYS A 427 -19.08 -28.27 -1.83
C LYS A 427 -19.45 -26.87 -2.32
N VAL A 428 -18.86 -25.83 -1.72
CA VAL A 428 -19.07 -24.44 -2.11
C VAL A 428 -18.43 -24.18 -3.48
N LEU A 429 -17.20 -24.63 -3.68
CA LEU A 429 -16.51 -24.53 -4.97
C LEU A 429 -17.32 -25.14 -6.12
N LYS A 430 -17.97 -26.29 -5.89
CA LYS A 430 -18.85 -26.93 -6.90
C LYS A 430 -20.05 -26.04 -7.27
N LYS A 431 -20.73 -25.44 -6.28
CA LYS A 431 -21.87 -24.54 -6.53
C LYS A 431 -21.45 -23.32 -7.34
N VAL A 432 -20.33 -22.70 -6.97
CA VAL A 432 -19.81 -21.48 -7.61
C VAL A 432 -19.42 -21.76 -9.06
N ARG A 433 -18.85 -22.95 -9.34
CA ARG A 433 -18.58 -23.36 -10.72
C ARG A 433 -19.85 -23.51 -11.55
N GLN A 434 -20.88 -24.14 -11.00
CA GLN A 434 -22.17 -24.26 -11.70
C GLN A 434 -22.77 -22.89 -12.03
N GLU A 435 -22.63 -21.92 -11.13
CA GLU A 435 -23.03 -20.53 -11.39
C GLU A 435 -22.23 -19.93 -12.56
N ILE A 436 -20.89 -19.98 -12.51
CA ILE A 436 -20.04 -19.45 -13.59
C ILE A 436 -20.40 -20.09 -14.93
N ASP A 437 -20.47 -21.42 -14.97
CA ASP A 437 -20.79 -22.20 -16.17
C ASP A 437 -22.16 -21.80 -16.75
N SER A 438 -23.14 -21.51 -15.89
CA SER A 438 -24.49 -21.08 -16.32
C SER A 438 -24.50 -19.69 -16.98
N VAL A 439 -23.65 -18.77 -16.50
CA VAL A 439 -23.59 -17.38 -16.98
C VAL A 439 -22.78 -17.26 -18.27
N VAL A 440 -21.63 -17.94 -18.36
CA VAL A 440 -20.73 -17.83 -19.52
C VAL A 440 -20.87 -18.99 -20.52
N GLN A 441 -21.67 -20.01 -20.18
CA GLN A 441 -21.96 -21.19 -20.99
C GLN A 441 -20.71 -21.98 -21.42
N ASN A 442 -19.60 -21.86 -20.68
CA ASN A 442 -18.29 -22.42 -21.01
C ASN A 442 -17.75 -22.09 -22.42
N ASN A 443 -18.26 -21.03 -23.05
CA ASN A 443 -17.85 -20.62 -24.40
C ASN A 443 -16.79 -19.52 -24.38
N ARG A 444 -16.61 -18.83 -23.25
CA ARG A 444 -15.64 -17.75 -23.09
C ARG A 444 -15.16 -17.62 -21.65
N LEU A 445 -14.05 -16.89 -21.46
CA LEU A 445 -13.59 -16.48 -20.15
C LEU A 445 -14.59 -15.49 -19.51
N VAL A 446 -14.82 -15.67 -18.21
CA VAL A 446 -15.56 -14.71 -17.39
C VAL A 446 -14.84 -13.36 -17.32
N ASN A 447 -15.59 -12.26 -17.35
CA ASN A 447 -15.01 -10.91 -17.30
C ASN A 447 -15.72 -10.00 -16.28
N GLU A 448 -15.21 -8.79 -16.11
CA GLU A 448 -15.71 -7.84 -15.10
C GLU A 448 -17.18 -7.44 -15.29
N SER A 449 -17.71 -7.48 -16.53
CA SER A 449 -19.12 -7.15 -16.79
C SER A 449 -20.09 -8.25 -16.40
N ASP A 450 -19.60 -9.48 -16.18
CA ASP A 450 -20.42 -10.63 -15.76
C ASP A 450 -20.68 -10.65 -14.25
N ILE A 451 -19.82 -9.98 -13.45
CA ILE A 451 -19.86 -10.02 -11.98
C ILE A 451 -21.23 -9.70 -11.36
N PRO A 452 -22.00 -8.71 -11.84
CA PRO A 452 -23.35 -8.46 -11.32
C PRO A 452 -24.29 -9.67 -11.41
N ASN A 453 -24.05 -10.59 -12.36
CA ASN A 453 -24.85 -11.80 -12.58
C ASN A 453 -24.29 -13.04 -11.86
N LEU A 454 -23.24 -12.88 -11.03
CA LEU A 454 -22.60 -13.96 -10.26
C LEU A 454 -22.80 -13.74 -8.75
N PRO A 455 -24.01 -13.98 -8.20
CA PRO A 455 -24.30 -13.73 -6.79
C PRO A 455 -23.46 -14.57 -5.80
N TYR A 456 -23.09 -15.82 -6.12
CA TYR A 456 -22.20 -16.61 -5.28
C TYR A 456 -20.78 -16.03 -5.27
N ILE A 457 -20.26 -15.54 -6.40
CA ILE A 457 -18.96 -14.83 -6.41
C ILE A 457 -19.02 -13.57 -5.56
N GLN A 458 -20.10 -12.78 -5.64
CA GLN A 458 -20.29 -11.60 -4.79
C GLN A 458 -20.40 -11.97 -3.30
N ALA A 459 -21.07 -13.07 -2.98
CA ALA A 459 -21.16 -13.60 -1.62
C ALA A 459 -19.79 -14.07 -1.10
N ILE A 460 -18.97 -14.74 -1.93
CA ILE A 460 -17.58 -15.09 -1.58
C ILE A 460 -16.80 -13.84 -1.24
N MET A 461 -16.86 -12.82 -2.09
CA MET A 461 -16.15 -11.56 -1.85
C MET A 461 -16.53 -10.94 -0.50
N THR A 462 -17.82 -10.94 -0.19
CA THR A 462 -18.32 -10.37 1.06
C THR A 462 -17.90 -11.22 2.28
N GLU A 463 -17.96 -12.55 2.18
CA GLU A 463 -17.57 -13.45 3.27
C GLU A 463 -16.05 -13.46 3.50
N ILE A 464 -15.25 -13.36 2.45
CA ILE A 464 -13.78 -13.25 2.57
C ILE A 464 -13.39 -11.93 3.21
N LEU A 465 -14.00 -10.81 2.81
CA LEU A 465 -13.76 -9.53 3.45
C LEU A 465 -14.19 -9.52 4.93
N ARG A 466 -15.19 -10.33 5.32
CA ARG A 466 -15.61 -10.50 6.73
C ARG A 466 -14.61 -11.36 7.52
N LEU A 467 -14.30 -12.56 7.03
CA LEU A 467 -13.44 -13.51 7.75
C LEU A 467 -11.98 -13.09 7.71
N HIS A 468 -11.50 -12.63 6.56
CA HIS A 468 -10.09 -12.31 6.31
C HIS A 468 -9.93 -10.86 5.86
N PRO A 469 -10.33 -9.88 6.70
CA PRO A 469 -10.25 -8.48 6.32
C PRO A 469 -8.79 -8.10 6.07
N ALA A 470 -8.53 -7.50 4.90
CA ALA A 470 -7.18 -7.11 4.53
C ALA A 470 -6.54 -6.18 5.57
N ALA A 471 -7.32 -5.30 6.22
CA ALA A 471 -6.88 -4.46 7.33
C ALA A 471 -7.75 -4.75 8.57
N PRO A 472 -7.26 -5.48 9.59
CA PRO A 472 -8.10 -5.98 10.68
C PRO A 472 -8.46 -4.89 11.72
N LEU A 473 -7.75 -3.77 11.68
CA LEU A 473 -7.91 -2.63 12.59
C LEU A 473 -8.05 -1.35 11.76
N ILE A 474 -8.97 -0.48 12.15
CA ILE A 474 -9.14 0.87 11.58
C ILE A 474 -8.49 1.88 12.54
N PRO A 475 -7.26 2.35 12.26
CA PRO A 475 -6.55 3.29 13.13
C PRO A 475 -7.05 4.72 12.93
N ARG A 476 -7.37 5.40 14.04
CA ARG A 476 -7.63 6.83 14.13
C ARG A 476 -6.79 7.45 15.23
N LYS A 477 -6.68 8.77 15.23
CA LYS A 477 -6.06 9.56 16.30
C LYS A 477 -7.03 10.63 16.75
N CYS A 478 -7.25 10.69 18.05
CA CYS A 478 -8.08 11.70 18.69
C CYS A 478 -7.35 13.06 18.66
N ILE A 479 -7.98 14.09 18.10
CA ILE A 479 -7.38 15.44 17.99
C ILE A 479 -7.79 16.38 19.12
N LYS A 480 -8.83 16.03 19.87
CA LYS A 480 -9.33 16.78 21.02
C LYS A 480 -10.04 15.84 21.98
N ASP A 481 -10.03 16.15 23.27
CA ASP A 481 -10.72 15.37 24.30
C ASP A 481 -12.20 15.18 23.91
N CYS A 482 -12.68 13.94 24.03
CA CYS A 482 -14.02 13.55 23.59
C CYS A 482 -14.64 12.55 24.55
N GLU A 483 -15.88 12.77 24.97
CA GLU A 483 -16.64 11.83 25.79
C GLU A 483 -17.49 10.91 24.90
N ILE A 484 -17.24 9.61 24.98
CA ILE A 484 -18.01 8.54 24.30
C ILE A 484 -18.18 7.39 25.30
N GLY A 485 -19.20 7.51 26.16
CA GLY A 485 -19.39 6.68 27.37
C GLY A 485 -18.33 6.96 28.45
N ASN A 486 -17.07 7.07 28.04
CA ASN A 486 -15.90 7.42 28.83
C ASN A 486 -15.09 8.52 28.11
N LEU A 487 -14.19 9.16 28.83
CA LEU A 487 -13.28 10.17 28.29
C LEU A 487 -12.18 9.52 27.42
N VAL A 488 -12.11 9.93 26.16
CA VAL A 488 -11.00 9.67 25.25
C VAL A 488 -10.15 10.93 25.16
N LYS A 489 -8.90 10.83 25.60
CA LYS A 489 -7.98 11.97 25.63
C LYS A 489 -7.42 12.31 24.24
N THR A 490 -7.11 13.58 24.05
CA THR A 490 -6.33 14.10 22.92
C THR A 490 -5.06 13.28 22.74
N ASN A 491 -4.67 13.07 21.48
CA ASN A 491 -3.56 12.23 21.03
C ASN A 491 -3.72 10.72 21.26
N ALA A 492 -4.82 10.25 21.85
CA ALA A 492 -5.08 8.80 21.92
C ALA A 492 -5.20 8.19 20.53
N LEU A 493 -4.50 7.08 20.31
CA LEU A 493 -4.75 6.20 19.17
C LEU A 493 -6.03 5.44 19.43
N VAL A 494 -6.93 5.41 18.45
CA VAL A 494 -8.16 4.63 18.51
C VAL A 494 -8.08 3.54 17.44
N PHE A 495 -8.19 2.28 17.85
CA PHE A 495 -8.28 1.16 16.94
C PHE A 495 -9.69 0.57 17.00
N VAL A 496 -10.44 0.73 15.92
CA VAL A 496 -11.68 -0.04 15.74
C VAL A 496 -11.30 -1.42 15.22
N ASN A 497 -11.59 -2.46 15.98
CA ASN A 497 -11.23 -3.84 15.68
C ASN A 497 -12.30 -4.47 14.79
N GLU A 498 -12.13 -4.28 13.50
CA GLU A 498 -13.02 -4.83 12.48
C GLU A 498 -13.05 -6.36 12.54
N TRP A 499 -11.89 -7.00 12.69
CA TRP A 499 -11.77 -8.45 12.77
C TRP A 499 -12.62 -9.05 13.90
N ALA A 500 -12.70 -8.36 15.05
CA ALA A 500 -13.53 -8.76 16.17
C ALA A 500 -15.03 -8.55 15.88
N MET A 501 -15.42 -7.39 15.34
CA MET A 501 -16.82 -7.10 15.01
C MET A 501 -17.37 -8.06 13.95
N ALA A 502 -16.54 -8.43 12.98
CA ALA A 502 -16.85 -9.40 11.94
C ALA A 502 -17.07 -10.83 12.49
N ARG A 503 -16.73 -11.07 13.76
CA ARG A 503 -16.88 -12.36 14.46
C ARG A 503 -17.78 -12.27 15.70
N ASP A 504 -18.48 -11.15 15.88
CA ASP A 504 -19.37 -10.97 17.01
C ASP A 504 -20.66 -11.80 16.81
N PRO A 505 -20.94 -12.79 17.70
CA PRO A 505 -22.13 -13.62 17.60
C PRO A 505 -23.44 -12.82 17.74
N LYS A 506 -23.40 -11.57 18.22
CA LYS A 506 -24.54 -10.65 18.23
C LYS A 506 -25.05 -10.35 16.81
N TYR A 507 -24.15 -10.30 15.82
CA TYR A 507 -24.50 -9.94 14.44
C TYR A 507 -24.33 -11.12 13.47
N TRP A 508 -23.47 -12.09 13.80
CA TRP A 508 -23.11 -13.17 12.89
C TRP A 508 -23.41 -14.54 13.50
N LYS A 509 -24.43 -15.23 12.97
CA LYS A 509 -24.66 -16.66 13.28
C LYS A 509 -23.46 -17.47 12.79
N ASN A 510 -22.93 -18.38 13.62
CA ASN A 510 -21.74 -19.19 13.32
C ASN A 510 -20.58 -18.31 12.80
N PRO A 511 -20.05 -17.39 13.62
CA PRO A 511 -19.21 -16.28 13.16
C PRO A 511 -17.84 -16.70 12.59
N VAL A 512 -17.39 -17.92 12.84
CA VAL A 512 -16.09 -18.43 12.38
C VAL A 512 -16.20 -19.33 11.15
N ASP A 513 -17.42 -19.72 10.77
CA ASP A 513 -17.66 -20.62 9.65
C ASP A 513 -17.72 -19.83 8.34
N PHE A 514 -17.16 -20.39 7.27
CA PHE A 514 -17.28 -19.85 5.91
C PHE A 514 -18.66 -20.23 5.33
N GLN A 515 -19.60 -19.29 5.36
CA GLN A 515 -20.99 -19.54 4.98
C GLN A 515 -21.51 -18.42 4.06
N LEU A 516 -21.67 -18.74 2.77
CA LEU A 516 -22.07 -17.79 1.74
C LEU A 516 -23.57 -17.46 1.78
N GLU A 517 -24.39 -18.40 2.24
CA GLU A 517 -25.85 -18.29 2.22
C GLU A 517 -26.36 -17.06 2.99
N ARG A 518 -25.56 -16.47 3.91
CA ARG A 518 -25.90 -15.24 4.64
C ARG A 518 -25.87 -13.97 3.79
N PHE A 519 -25.28 -14.01 2.60
CA PHE A 519 -25.17 -12.85 1.70
C PHE A 519 -25.90 -13.04 0.38
N LEU A 520 -26.51 -14.20 0.18
CA LEU A 520 -27.36 -14.42 -0.99
C LEU A 520 -28.67 -13.64 -0.83
N PRO A 521 -29.25 -13.11 -1.92
CA PRO A 521 -30.56 -12.49 -1.88
C PRO A 521 -31.59 -13.46 -1.29
N SER A 522 -32.38 -13.01 -0.32
CA SER A 522 -33.52 -13.75 0.22
C SER A 522 -34.76 -12.87 0.17
N ASP A 523 -35.94 -13.47 0.00
CA ASP A 523 -37.21 -12.75 -0.13
C ASP A 523 -37.61 -11.98 1.15
N GLU A 524 -37.01 -12.32 2.31
CA GLU A 524 -37.40 -11.80 3.63
C GLU A 524 -36.49 -10.70 4.17
N ASP A 525 -35.31 -10.45 3.59
CA ASP A 525 -34.32 -9.50 4.13
C ASP A 525 -33.93 -8.43 3.08
N SER A 526 -34.67 -7.31 3.09
CA SER A 526 -34.50 -6.19 2.14
C SER A 526 -33.23 -5.36 2.36
N GLY A 527 -32.35 -5.76 3.27
CA GLY A 527 -31.11 -5.07 3.61
C GLY A 527 -29.87 -5.90 3.29
N SER A 528 -29.51 -6.01 2.01
CA SER A 528 -28.25 -6.67 1.63
C SER A 528 -27.06 -5.97 2.31
N ILE A 529 -26.23 -6.75 3.02
CA ILE A 529 -25.04 -6.25 3.71
C ILE A 529 -24.09 -5.65 2.67
N ASP A 530 -23.90 -4.33 2.71
CA ASP A 530 -23.03 -3.59 1.79
C ASP A 530 -21.65 -3.31 2.40
N VAL A 531 -20.61 -3.54 1.61
CA VAL A 531 -19.21 -3.24 1.92
C VAL A 531 -18.93 -1.74 2.12
N ARG A 532 -19.84 -0.85 1.67
CA ARG A 532 -19.71 0.62 1.81
C ARG A 532 -20.16 1.16 3.17
N GLY A 533 -20.34 0.30 4.17
CA GLY A 533 -20.46 0.70 5.56
C GLY A 533 -21.84 1.21 5.97
N ARG A 534 -22.91 0.64 5.40
CA ARG A 534 -24.28 0.83 5.93
C ARG A 534 -24.48 0.14 7.29
N HIS A 535 -23.69 -0.90 7.55
CA HIS A 535 -23.76 -1.72 8.75
C HIS A 535 -22.44 -1.63 9.52
N PHE A 536 -22.45 -1.05 10.72
CA PHE A 536 -21.21 -0.82 11.48
C PHE A 536 -20.55 -2.08 12.04
N HIS A 537 -21.24 -3.23 12.01
CA HIS A 537 -20.65 -4.54 12.31
C HIS A 537 -19.86 -5.12 11.12
N TYR A 538 -19.83 -4.43 9.97
CA TYR A 538 -19.13 -4.85 8.75
C TYR A 538 -18.50 -3.64 8.03
N LEU A 539 -17.19 -3.43 8.21
CA LEU A 539 -16.47 -2.25 7.71
C LEU A 539 -15.15 -2.58 6.99
N PRO A 540 -15.14 -3.47 5.97
CA PRO A 540 -13.92 -3.96 5.31
C PRO A 540 -13.10 -2.88 4.60
N PHE A 541 -13.72 -1.75 4.30
CA PHE A 541 -13.07 -0.59 3.69
C PHE A 541 -13.01 0.61 4.65
N GLY A 542 -13.30 0.41 5.93
CA GLY A 542 -13.49 1.47 6.92
C GLY A 542 -14.75 2.31 6.68
N TYR A 543 -14.79 3.50 7.26
CA TYR A 543 -15.97 4.39 7.19
C TYR A 543 -15.59 5.87 7.11
N GLY A 544 -16.52 6.69 6.60
CA GLY A 544 -16.44 8.14 6.59
C GLY A 544 -15.38 8.69 5.65
N ARG A 545 -14.84 9.86 5.97
CA ARG A 545 -13.85 10.62 5.17
C ARG A 545 -12.58 9.84 4.87
N ARG A 546 -12.21 8.88 5.73
CA ARG A 546 -11.02 8.03 5.57
C ARG A 546 -11.35 6.62 5.08
N MET A 547 -12.56 6.36 4.58
CA MET A 547 -12.91 5.11 3.90
C MET A 547 -11.93 4.84 2.75
N CYS A 548 -11.70 3.58 2.40
CA CYS A 548 -10.82 3.22 1.28
C CYS A 548 -11.27 3.90 -0.02
N PRO A 549 -10.37 4.61 -0.73
CA PRO A 549 -10.69 5.16 -2.04
C PRO A 549 -10.72 4.11 -3.14
N GLY A 550 -10.06 2.96 -2.95
CA GLY A 550 -9.98 1.87 -3.92
C GLY A 550 -11.18 0.91 -3.93
N VAL A 551 -12.25 1.17 -3.16
CA VAL A 551 -13.37 0.22 -3.00
C VAL A 551 -13.97 -0.19 -4.34
N ASN A 552 -14.16 0.74 -5.28
CA ASN A 552 -14.77 0.41 -6.57
C ASN A 552 -13.84 -0.44 -7.45
N LEU A 553 -12.54 -0.13 -7.46
CA LEU A 553 -11.55 -0.91 -8.21
C LEU A 553 -11.47 -2.34 -7.65
N VAL A 554 -11.38 -2.51 -6.33
CA VAL A 554 -11.29 -3.82 -5.68
C VAL A 554 -12.54 -4.66 -5.95
N MET A 555 -13.73 -4.06 -5.81
CA MET A 555 -15.00 -4.78 -6.02
C MET A 555 -15.28 -5.11 -7.49
N GLN A 556 -14.52 -4.56 -8.44
CA GLN A 556 -14.57 -4.95 -9.86
C GLN A 556 -13.49 -5.98 -10.20
N GLU A 557 -12.24 -5.72 -9.81
CA GLU A 557 -11.07 -6.50 -10.21
C GLU A 557 -11.01 -7.87 -9.52
N VAL A 558 -11.17 -7.90 -8.20
CA VAL A 558 -10.94 -9.11 -7.40
C VAL A 558 -11.94 -10.22 -7.71
N PRO A 559 -13.28 -9.98 -7.72
CA PRO A 559 -14.22 -11.03 -8.10
C PRO A 559 -14.03 -11.55 -9.53
N ALA A 560 -13.63 -10.70 -10.48
CA ALA A 560 -13.37 -11.12 -11.86
C ALA A 560 -12.17 -12.05 -11.98
N LEU A 561 -11.05 -11.70 -11.35
CA LEU A 561 -9.87 -12.56 -11.33
C LEU A 561 -10.15 -13.87 -10.56
N LEU A 562 -10.86 -13.80 -9.43
CA LEU A 562 -11.25 -14.99 -8.68
C LEU A 562 -12.13 -15.93 -9.51
N ALA A 563 -13.17 -15.40 -10.17
CA ALA A 563 -14.05 -16.19 -11.04
C ALA A 563 -13.27 -16.85 -12.19
N ALA A 564 -12.33 -16.12 -12.80
CA ALA A 564 -11.48 -16.65 -13.86
C ALA A 564 -10.58 -17.79 -13.38
N LEU A 565 -9.99 -17.68 -12.18
CA LEU A 565 -9.21 -18.76 -11.57
C LEU A 565 -10.07 -19.99 -11.28
N ILE A 566 -11.28 -19.80 -10.74
CA ILE A 566 -12.22 -20.90 -10.42
C ILE A 566 -12.70 -21.62 -11.70
N GLN A 567 -12.95 -20.86 -12.76
CA GLN A 567 -13.37 -21.38 -14.06
C GLN A 567 -12.26 -22.25 -14.69
N CYS A 568 -11.01 -21.76 -14.67
CA CYS A 568 -9.93 -22.35 -15.44
C CYS A 568 -9.19 -23.48 -14.73
N PHE A 569 -9.14 -23.50 -13.39
CA PHE A 569 -8.24 -24.39 -12.66
C PHE A 569 -8.90 -25.13 -11.48
N ASP A 570 -8.43 -26.36 -11.26
CA ASP A 570 -8.38 -27.00 -9.94
C ASP A 570 -6.98 -26.75 -9.33
N PHE A 571 -6.90 -26.63 -8.01
CA PHE A 571 -5.62 -26.42 -7.31
C PHE A 571 -5.36 -27.58 -6.36
N LYS A 572 -4.34 -28.38 -6.68
CA LYS A 572 -3.88 -29.46 -5.81
C LYS A 572 -2.83 -28.93 -4.84
N VAL A 573 -3.16 -28.87 -3.55
CA VAL A 573 -2.29 -28.29 -2.53
C VAL A 573 -1.06 -29.17 -2.30
N VAL A 574 0.08 -28.52 -2.16
CA VAL A 574 1.33 -29.17 -1.77
C VAL A 574 1.61 -28.84 -0.32
N GLY A 575 1.76 -29.88 0.51
CA GLY A 575 2.06 -29.71 1.93
C GLY A 575 3.47 -29.16 2.19
N PRO A 576 3.78 -28.79 3.44
CA PRO A 576 5.10 -28.26 3.84
C PRO A 576 6.29 -29.18 3.52
N LEU A 577 6.03 -30.48 3.32
CA LEU A 577 7.03 -31.50 2.96
C LEU A 577 7.14 -31.77 1.45
N GLY A 578 6.55 -30.92 0.60
CA GLY A 578 6.62 -31.07 -0.86
C GLY A 578 5.80 -32.24 -1.42
N LYS A 579 5.05 -32.95 -0.57
CA LYS A 579 4.14 -34.00 -1.01
C LYS A 579 2.83 -33.38 -1.47
N SER A 580 2.43 -33.72 -2.70
CA SER A 580 1.10 -33.46 -3.23
C SER A 580 0.09 -34.17 -2.33
N MET A 581 -0.88 -33.44 -1.78
CA MET A 581 -1.94 -34.05 -0.99
C MET A 581 -3.09 -34.43 -1.93
N ASP A 582 -3.51 -35.69 -1.89
CA ASP A 582 -4.67 -36.22 -2.63
C ASP A 582 -5.78 -36.59 -1.63
N GLY A 583 -7.04 -36.28 -1.95
CA GLY A 583 -8.21 -36.73 -1.18
C GLY A 583 -9.08 -35.60 -0.61
N GLN A 584 -10.07 -35.98 0.23
CA GLN A 584 -10.99 -35.07 0.92
C GLN A 584 -10.37 -34.41 2.18
N ASP A 585 -9.17 -34.83 2.59
CA ASP A 585 -8.48 -34.38 3.81
C ASP A 585 -7.42 -33.29 3.57
N VAL A 586 -7.42 -32.67 2.37
CA VAL A 586 -6.48 -31.61 2.02
C VAL A 586 -6.91 -30.30 2.68
N VAL A 587 -6.31 -29.99 3.84
CA VAL A 587 -6.56 -28.73 4.55
C VAL A 587 -5.42 -27.74 4.28
N VAL A 588 -5.72 -26.65 3.58
CA VAL A 588 -4.84 -25.48 3.48
C VAL A 588 -4.70 -24.88 4.88
N ASP A 589 -3.46 -24.63 5.32
CA ASP A 589 -3.19 -23.96 6.58
C ASP A 589 -3.80 -22.54 6.58
N MET A 590 -4.62 -22.22 7.59
CA MET A 590 -5.34 -20.95 7.71
C MET A 590 -4.73 -20.00 8.76
N GLN A 591 -3.47 -20.23 9.16
CA GLN A 591 -2.77 -19.31 10.05
C GLN A 591 -2.51 -17.94 9.41
N GLU A 592 -2.59 -16.90 10.23
CA GLU A 592 -2.37 -15.49 9.84
C GLU A 592 -0.94 -15.06 10.17
N ARG A 593 -0.34 -14.22 9.31
CA ARG A 593 0.90 -13.51 9.60
C ARG A 593 0.62 -12.13 10.20
N SER A 594 1.51 -11.66 11.06
CA SER A 594 1.47 -10.27 11.56
C SER A 594 1.84 -9.24 10.49
N GLY A 595 1.15 -8.10 10.46
CA GLY A 595 1.47 -6.97 9.59
C GLY A 595 0.40 -5.87 9.64
N ILE A 596 0.53 -4.85 8.78
CA ILE A 596 -0.57 -3.90 8.51
C ILE A 596 -1.75 -4.62 7.88
N THR A 597 -1.43 -5.57 6.99
CA THR A 597 -2.40 -6.49 6.41
C THR A 597 -2.38 -7.84 7.12
N VAL A 598 -3.41 -8.67 6.88
CA VAL A 598 -3.48 -10.05 7.37
C VAL A 598 -3.25 -11.06 6.24
N PRO A 599 -2.02 -11.24 5.74
CA PRO A 599 -1.72 -12.33 4.81
C PRO A 599 -1.69 -13.68 5.53
N LYS A 600 -1.69 -14.77 4.77
CA LYS A 600 -1.42 -16.11 5.30
C LYS A 600 -0.02 -16.18 5.92
N ALA A 601 0.14 -16.99 6.97
CA ALA A 601 1.43 -17.26 7.61
C ALA A 601 2.40 -17.97 6.66
N HIS A 602 1.87 -18.93 5.91
CA HIS A 602 2.59 -19.70 4.91
C HIS A 602 2.01 -19.43 3.53
N ALA A 603 2.89 -19.27 2.54
CA ALA A 603 2.49 -19.09 1.15
C ALA A 603 1.74 -20.34 0.65
N LEU A 604 0.75 -20.13 -0.20
CA LEU A 604 -0.05 -21.18 -0.82
C LEU A 604 0.72 -21.79 -2.00
N PHE A 605 1.29 -22.97 -1.77
CA PHE A 605 1.91 -23.78 -2.82
C PHE A 605 0.90 -24.80 -3.37
N CYS A 606 0.75 -24.83 -4.69
CA CYS A 606 -0.18 -25.75 -5.35
C CYS A 606 0.30 -26.15 -6.75
N VAL A 607 -0.15 -27.29 -7.23
CA VAL A 607 -0.09 -27.69 -8.63
C VAL A 607 -1.43 -27.31 -9.28
N PRO A 608 -1.46 -26.36 -10.23
CA PRO A 608 -2.69 -26.07 -10.98
C PRO A 608 -3.01 -27.25 -11.91
N ILE A 609 -4.31 -27.55 -12.05
CA ILE A 609 -4.83 -28.55 -12.97
C ILE A 609 -5.85 -27.85 -13.86
N THR A 610 -5.54 -27.73 -15.16
CA THR A 610 -6.40 -27.06 -16.12
C THR A 610 -7.73 -27.80 -16.29
N ARG A 611 -8.83 -27.07 -16.10
CA ARG A 611 -10.21 -27.53 -16.33
C ARG A 611 -10.79 -27.00 -17.64
N PHE A 612 -10.52 -25.72 -17.90
CA PHE A 612 -11.03 -25.00 -19.06
C PHE A 612 -9.86 -24.23 -19.69
N ARG A 613 -9.71 -24.36 -21.02
CA ARG A 613 -8.70 -23.66 -21.81
C ARG A 613 -9.35 -22.55 -22.63
N PRO A 614 -9.60 -21.38 -22.05
CA PRO A 614 -10.15 -20.23 -22.79
C PRO A 614 -9.20 -19.73 -23.88
N LEU A 615 -7.92 -20.11 -23.82
CA LEU A 615 -6.83 -19.55 -24.62
C LEU A 615 -6.73 -20.16 -26.03
N ASN A 616 -7.32 -21.33 -26.26
CA ASN A 616 -7.40 -21.94 -27.60
C ASN A 616 -8.59 -21.43 -28.42
N ALA A 617 -9.46 -20.60 -27.82
CA ALA A 617 -10.63 -20.02 -28.48
C ALA A 617 -10.34 -18.63 -29.11
N ILE A 618 -9.08 -18.19 -29.13
CA ILE A 618 -8.66 -16.85 -29.61
C ILE A 618 -7.40 -16.96 -30.50
N ASP A 619 -7.21 -18.07 -31.20
CA ASP A 619 -6.30 -18.13 -32.37
C ASP A 619 -7.12 -18.00 -33.67
#